data_AF-A0A7S2AWS1-F1
#
_entry.id   AF-A0A7S2AWS1-F1
#
_cell.length_a   1.000
_cell.length_b   1.000
_cell.length_c   1.000
_cell.angle_alpha   90.00
_cell.angle_beta   90.00
_cell.angle_gamma   90.00
#
_symmetry.space_group_name_H-M   'P 1'
#
loop_
_entity.id
_entity.type
_entity.pdbx_description
1 polymer ?
#
loop_
_entity_poly.entity_id
_entity_poly.type
_entity_poly.pdbx_seq_one_letter_code
_entity_poly.pdbx_strand_id
1 'polypeptide(L)'
;SKGSWCYVSNKCKLPSATPVPYTNVAAKRCSHLDESLSHLLIEDAAKLADQQHLDQGLIAGHAYIHKDMLVSEVTEPLLEEIKNSQEEKDGVLIWSMRDHFARRWVVRKGAIYEHTLNTTKRGWDVKCIRDCHA
;
A
#
# COMPACT_ATOMS: atom_id res chain seq x y z
N SER A 1 -24.45 -6.68 -6.84
CA SER A 1 -23.11 -6.22 -6.45
C SER A 1 -23.19 -5.60 -5.07
N LYS A 2 -22.34 -5.99 -4.11
CA LYS A 2 -22.20 -5.25 -2.85
C LYS A 2 -21.40 -3.99 -3.19
N GLY A 3 -21.98 -2.80 -3.03
CA GLY A 3 -21.29 -1.56 -3.39
C GLY A 3 -20.11 -1.32 -2.45
N SER A 4 -18.91 -1.14 -3.01
CA SER A 4 -17.72 -0.73 -2.25
C SER A 4 -17.79 0.75 -1.89
N TRP A 5 -17.26 1.11 -0.72
CA TRP A 5 -17.13 2.50 -0.28
C TRP A 5 -15.74 3.03 -0.62
N CYS A 6 -15.69 4.25 -1.14
CA CYS A 6 -14.49 4.98 -1.48
C CYS A 6 -14.38 6.21 -0.57
N TYR A 7 -13.18 6.49 -0.09
CA TYR A 7 -12.89 7.70 0.68
C TYR A 7 -12.20 8.71 -0.23
N VAL A 8 -12.73 9.92 -0.27
CA VAL A 8 -12.20 11.04 -1.04
C VAL A 8 -11.90 12.21 -0.10
N SER A 9 -11.08 13.17 -0.54
CA SER A 9 -10.92 14.41 0.21
C SER A 9 -12.28 15.09 0.39
N ASN A 10 -12.54 15.65 1.58
CA ASN A 10 -13.73 16.46 1.83
C ASN A 10 -13.79 17.74 0.96
N LYS A 11 -12.69 18.11 0.31
CA LYS A 11 -12.62 19.20 -0.68
C LYS A 11 -13.25 18.83 -2.02
N CYS A 12 -13.40 17.53 -2.31
CA CYS A 12 -14.07 17.07 -3.53
C CYS A 12 -15.56 17.42 -3.45
N LYS A 13 -16.02 18.33 -4.32
CA LYS A 13 -17.43 18.72 -4.41
C LYS A 13 -18.24 17.67 -5.19
N LEU A 14 -18.32 16.46 -4.64
CA LEU A 14 -19.08 15.36 -5.22
C LEU A 14 -20.46 15.29 -4.53
N PRO A 15 -21.57 15.37 -5.29
CA PRO A 15 -22.93 15.29 -4.71
C PRO A 15 -23.21 14.01 -3.94
N SER A 16 -22.50 12.93 -4.26
CA SER A 16 -22.67 11.60 -3.67
C SER A 16 -21.71 11.28 -2.51
N ALA A 17 -20.90 12.25 -2.09
CA ALA A 17 -19.94 12.07 -1.00
C ALA A 17 -20.49 12.63 0.32
N THR A 18 -20.53 11.79 1.35
CA THR A 18 -20.95 12.15 2.71
C THR A 18 -19.72 12.39 3.58
N PRO A 19 -19.53 13.57 4.17
CA PRO A 19 -18.42 13.84 5.09
C PRO A 19 -18.36 12.83 6.24
N VAL A 20 -17.16 12.33 6.55
CA VAL A 20 -16.95 11.45 7.70
C VAL A 20 -16.64 12.33 8.92
N PRO A 21 -17.43 12.25 10.02
CA PRO A 21 -17.26 13.11 11.19
C PRO A 21 -15.83 13.10 11.73
N TYR A 22 -15.32 14.28 12.12
CA TYR A 22 -13.99 14.49 12.70
C TYR A 22 -12.80 14.11 11.79
N THR A 23 -13.01 14.02 10.47
CA THR A 23 -11.94 13.74 9.50
C THR A 23 -11.92 14.78 8.38
N ASN A 24 -10.86 14.74 7.56
CA ASN A 24 -10.73 15.52 6.32
C ASN A 24 -11.21 14.75 5.08
N VAL A 25 -11.96 13.66 5.24
CA VAL A 25 -12.44 12.80 4.15
C VAL A 25 -13.96 12.74 4.09
N ALA A 26 -14.47 12.35 2.92
CA ALA A 26 -15.87 12.03 2.67
C ALA A 26 -15.97 10.63 2.06
N ALA A 27 -17.03 9.89 2.40
CA ALA A 27 -17.31 8.56 1.88
C ALA A 27 -18.31 8.65 0.72
N LYS A 28 -18.02 7.99 -0.40
CA LYS A 28 -18.96 7.80 -1.51
C LYS A 28 -19.04 6.34 -1.93
N ARG A 29 -20.07 5.96 -2.70
CA ARG A 29 -20.03 4.69 -3.42
C ARG A 29 -18.98 4.74 -4.51
N CYS A 30 -18.14 3.71 -4.57
CA CYS A 30 -17.21 3.54 -5.67
C CYS A 30 -17.98 3.29 -6.97
N SER A 31 -17.46 3.85 -8.06
CA SER A 31 -17.89 3.63 -9.44
C SER A 31 -16.77 2.92 -10.21
N HIS A 32 -17.04 2.52 -11.45
CA HIS A 32 -16.02 1.95 -12.33
C HIS A 32 -14.91 2.94 -12.71
N LEU A 33 -15.10 4.23 -12.44
CA LEU A 33 -14.11 5.28 -12.64
C LEU A 33 -13.19 5.46 -11.43
N ASP A 34 -13.50 4.83 -10.30
CA ASP A 34 -12.70 4.91 -9.09
C ASP A 34 -11.64 3.80 -9.09
N GLU A 35 -10.40 4.19 -8.92
CA GLU A 35 -9.28 3.26 -8.89
C GLU A 35 -9.12 2.67 -7.49
N SER A 36 -9.08 1.34 -7.41
CA SER A 36 -8.76 0.64 -6.16
C SER A 36 -7.28 0.76 -5.86
N LEU A 37 -6.93 1.09 -4.61
CA LEU A 37 -5.53 1.06 -4.16
C LEU A 37 -4.88 -0.31 -4.39
N SER A 38 -5.66 -1.39 -4.28
CA SER A 38 -5.18 -2.76 -4.54
C SER A 38 -4.77 -2.99 -5.99
N HIS A 39 -5.19 -2.15 -6.94
CA HIS A 39 -4.77 -2.26 -8.33
C HIS A 39 -3.45 -1.51 -8.61
N LEU A 40 -3.02 -0.61 -7.72
CA LEU A 40 -1.82 0.21 -7.93
C LEU A 40 -0.53 -0.61 -7.79
N LEU A 41 0.34 -0.51 -8.79
CA LEU A 41 1.71 -1.00 -8.66
C LEU A 41 2.43 -0.28 -7.50
N ILE A 42 3.48 -0.88 -6.95
CA ILE A 42 4.16 -0.33 -5.77
C ILE A 42 4.69 1.08 -6.04
N GLU A 43 5.22 1.32 -7.24
CA GLU A 43 5.75 2.62 -7.65
C GLU A 43 4.65 3.68 -7.74
N ASP A 44 3.48 3.32 -8.29
CA ASP A 44 2.32 4.22 -8.36
C ASP A 44 1.76 4.53 -6.98
N ALA A 45 1.69 3.53 -6.09
CA ALA A 45 1.29 3.71 -4.70
C ALA A 45 2.27 4.63 -3.95
N ALA A 46 3.58 4.48 -4.18
CA ALA A 46 4.60 5.35 -3.61
C ALA A 46 4.50 6.79 -4.13
N LYS A 47 4.28 6.96 -5.45
CA LYS A 47 4.07 8.26 -6.09
C LYS A 47 2.80 8.94 -5.57
N LEU A 48 1.71 8.19 -5.38
CA LEU A 48 0.48 8.68 -4.80
C LEU A 48 0.71 9.19 -3.37
N ALA A 49 1.44 8.43 -2.54
CA ALA A 49 1.78 8.84 -1.19
C ALA A 49 2.52 10.18 -1.17
N ASP A 50 3.52 10.35 -2.03
CA ASP A 50 4.30 11.59 -2.17
C ASP A 50 3.42 12.77 -2.61
N GLN A 51 2.63 12.59 -3.68
CA GLN A 51 1.73 13.61 -4.22
C GLN A 51 0.67 14.09 -3.22
N GLN A 52 0.21 13.20 -2.35
CA GLN A 52 -0.80 13.50 -1.33
C GLN A 52 -0.20 13.89 0.02
N HIS A 53 1.14 13.91 0.14
CA HIS A 53 1.86 14.14 1.40
C HIS A 53 1.43 13.17 2.52
N LEU A 54 1.25 11.90 2.18
CA LEU A 54 0.87 10.82 3.09
C LEU A 54 2.05 9.90 3.39
N ASP A 55 2.03 9.24 4.55
CA ASP A 55 3.00 8.18 4.85
C ASP A 55 2.82 7.04 3.85
N GLN A 56 3.91 6.65 3.19
CA GLN A 56 3.86 5.61 2.17
C GLN A 56 3.50 4.23 2.76
N GLY A 57 3.86 3.97 4.01
CA GLY A 57 3.42 2.78 4.74
C GLY A 57 1.91 2.71 4.93
N LEU A 58 1.27 3.86 5.18
CA LEU A 58 -0.19 3.93 5.26
C LEU A 58 -0.82 3.53 3.92
N ILE A 59 -0.32 4.06 2.80
CA ILE A 59 -0.82 3.70 1.47
C ILE A 59 -0.60 2.21 1.20
N ALA A 60 0.61 1.69 1.46
CA ALA A 60 0.93 0.28 1.27
C ALA A 60 0.04 -0.64 2.13
N GLY A 61 -0.26 -0.25 3.38
CA GLY A 61 -1.12 -1.02 4.29
C GLY A 61 -2.59 -1.06 3.87
N HIS A 62 -3.05 -0.08 3.07
CA HIS A 62 -4.38 -0.10 2.46
C HIS A 62 -4.40 -0.70 1.05
N ALA A 63 -3.27 -0.72 0.36
CA ALA A 63 -3.16 -1.27 -0.99
C ALA A 63 -2.94 -2.78 -1.00
N TYR A 64 -2.21 -3.34 -0.03
CA TYR A 64 -1.70 -4.71 -0.09
C TYR A 64 -2.13 -5.53 1.13
N ILE A 65 -2.12 -6.86 0.98
CA ILE A 65 -2.41 -7.79 2.06
C ILE A 65 -1.29 -7.75 3.09
N HIS A 66 -1.60 -7.33 4.32
CA HIS A 66 -0.62 -7.22 5.39
C HIS A 66 -0.31 -8.58 6.04
N LYS A 67 0.97 -8.92 6.13
CA LYS A 67 1.51 -9.98 6.97
C LYS A 67 2.35 -9.39 8.10
N ASP A 68 1.94 -9.63 9.35
CA ASP A 68 2.61 -9.13 10.55
C ASP A 68 3.93 -9.89 10.82
N MET A 69 5.00 -9.46 10.15
CA MET A 69 6.34 -10.02 10.30
C MET A 69 7.41 -8.99 9.93
N LEU A 70 8.62 -9.16 10.48
CA LEU A 70 9.77 -8.34 10.11
C LEU A 70 10.47 -8.96 8.90
N VAL A 71 11.07 -8.13 8.04
CA VAL A 71 11.86 -8.61 6.89
C VAL A 71 12.98 -9.56 7.31
N SER A 72 13.57 -9.36 8.50
CA SER A 72 14.60 -10.25 9.06
C SER A 72 14.12 -11.67 9.38
N GLU A 73 12.81 -11.89 9.43
CA GLU A 73 12.18 -13.19 9.69
C GLU A 73 11.81 -13.92 8.38
N VAL A 74 11.92 -13.23 7.24
CA VAL A 74 11.59 -13.79 5.94
C VAL A 74 12.74 -14.66 5.44
N THR A 75 12.57 -15.96 5.57
CA THR A 75 13.47 -16.96 4.98
C THR A 75 13.16 -17.14 3.49
N GLU A 76 14.10 -17.65 2.70
CA GLU A 76 13.86 -17.94 1.28
C GLU A 76 12.70 -18.93 1.06
N PRO A 77 12.53 -20.03 1.83
CA PRO A 77 11.34 -20.88 1.71
C PRO A 77 10.02 -20.15 1.95
N LEU A 78 9.96 -19.27 2.96
CA LEU A 78 8.76 -18.47 3.25
C LEU A 78 8.51 -17.44 2.15
N LEU A 79 9.57 -16.83 1.61
CA LEU A 79 9.46 -15.90 0.49
C LEU A 79 8.88 -16.59 -0.75
N GLU A 80 9.34 -17.81 -1.06
CA GLU A 80 8.79 -18.60 -2.16
C GLU A 80 7.34 -19.03 -1.90
N GLU A 81 6.97 -19.36 -0.65
CA GLU A 81 5.56 -19.60 -0.29
C GLU A 81 4.69 -18.37 -0.56
N ILE A 82 5.16 -17.19 -0.16
CA ILE A 82 4.45 -15.92 -0.40
C ILE A 82 4.33 -15.67 -1.91
N LYS A 83 5.42 -15.80 -2.67
CA LYS A 83 5.44 -15.60 -4.13
C LYS A 83 4.46 -16.51 -4.87
N ASN A 84 4.23 -17.72 -4.37
CA ASN A 84 3.34 -18.71 -4.97
C ASN A 84 1.91 -18.69 -4.39
N SER A 85 1.63 -17.81 -3.42
CA SER A 85 0.32 -17.71 -2.78
C SER A 85 -0.72 -17.03 -3.69
N GLN A 86 -2.02 -17.26 -3.43
CA GLN A 86 -3.06 -16.50 -4.12
C GLN A 86 -3.11 -15.03 -3.70
N GLU A 87 -2.69 -14.72 -2.47
CA GLU A 87 -2.67 -13.35 -1.90
C GLU A 87 -1.71 -12.44 -2.65
N GLU A 88 -0.63 -13.02 -3.18
CA GLU A 88 0.40 -12.32 -3.94
C GLU A 88 -0.14 -11.55 -5.15
N LYS A 89 -1.23 -12.04 -5.77
CA LYS A 89 -1.89 -11.38 -6.89
C LYS A 89 -2.37 -9.98 -6.53
N ASP A 90 -2.83 -9.82 -5.29
CA ASP A 90 -3.27 -8.54 -4.73
C ASP A 90 -2.09 -7.75 -4.12
N GLY A 91 -0.92 -8.37 -4.01
CA GLY A 91 0.29 -7.83 -3.39
C GLY A 91 0.31 -8.09 -1.88
N VAL A 92 1.49 -8.44 -1.35
CA VAL A 92 1.68 -8.74 0.07
C VAL A 92 2.65 -7.74 0.68
N LEU A 93 2.20 -7.00 1.70
CA LEU A 93 3.03 -6.14 2.54
C LEU A 93 3.54 -6.93 3.75
N ILE A 94 4.85 -7.07 3.86
CA ILE A 94 5.56 -7.63 4.99
C ILE A 94 6.07 -6.48 5.86
N TRP A 95 5.47 -6.32 7.04
CA TRP A 95 5.86 -5.32 8.03
C TRP A 95 5.27 -5.65 9.41
N SER A 96 5.86 -5.17 10.50
CA SER A 96 5.36 -5.38 11.86
C SER A 96 5.50 -4.13 12.71
N MET A 97 4.51 -3.87 13.57
CA MET A 97 4.57 -2.81 14.58
C MET A 97 5.65 -3.06 15.65
N ARG A 98 6.20 -4.28 15.73
CA ARG A 98 7.31 -4.63 16.62
C ARG A 98 8.56 -3.79 16.36
N ASP A 99 8.76 -3.36 15.12
CA ASP A 99 9.72 -2.34 14.75
C ASP A 99 9.10 -1.42 13.68
N HIS A 100 8.52 -0.31 14.16
CA HIS A 100 7.80 0.64 13.33
C HIS A 100 8.67 1.19 12.18
N PHE A 101 9.98 1.29 12.40
CA PHE A 101 10.93 1.92 11.47
C PHE A 101 11.79 0.90 10.71
N ALA A 102 11.56 -0.40 10.91
CA ALA A 102 12.20 -1.45 10.14
C ALA A 102 11.89 -1.31 8.64
N ARG A 103 12.78 -1.91 7.84
CA ARG A 103 12.56 -2.14 6.42
C ARG A 103 11.27 -2.91 6.21
N ARG A 104 10.54 -2.55 5.17
CA ARG A 104 9.26 -3.16 4.79
C ARG A 104 9.43 -3.74 3.40
N TRP A 105 8.86 -4.91 3.14
CA TRP A 105 8.83 -5.46 1.79
C TRP A 105 7.40 -5.47 1.25
N VAL A 106 7.25 -5.16 -0.03
CA VAL A 106 6.05 -5.48 -0.78
C VAL A 106 6.42 -6.48 -1.86
N VAL A 107 5.77 -7.64 -1.84
CA VAL A 107 5.92 -8.70 -2.84
C VAL A 107 4.72 -8.66 -3.77
N ARG A 108 4.95 -8.48 -5.07
CA ARG A 108 3.87 -8.45 -6.07
C ARG A 108 4.36 -8.79 -7.47
N LYS A 109 3.59 -9.62 -8.17
CA LYS A 109 3.96 -10.24 -9.46
C LYS A 109 5.38 -10.80 -9.47
N GLY A 110 5.80 -11.44 -8.37
CA GLY A 110 7.15 -11.97 -8.16
C GLY A 110 8.22 -10.94 -7.80
N ALA A 111 8.00 -9.66 -8.10
CA ALA A 111 8.92 -8.57 -7.77
C ALA A 111 8.88 -8.22 -6.28
N ILE A 112 10.02 -7.77 -5.76
CA ILE A 112 10.16 -7.34 -4.36
C ILE A 112 10.62 -5.88 -4.32
N TYR A 113 9.83 -5.06 -3.65
CA TYR A 113 10.13 -3.66 -3.38
C TYR A 113 10.39 -3.47 -1.90
N GLU A 114 11.49 -2.80 -1.57
CA GLU A 114 11.85 -2.46 -0.21
C GLU A 114 11.52 -1.01 0.08
N HIS A 115 10.83 -0.78 1.20
CA HIS A 115 10.63 0.54 1.77
C HIS A 115 11.63 0.73 2.91
N THR A 116 12.46 1.77 2.82
CA THR A 116 13.43 2.14 3.85
C THR A 116 13.14 3.55 4.33
N LEU A 117 13.15 3.75 5.66
CA LEU A 117 12.97 5.08 6.23
C LEU A 117 14.14 5.98 5.81
N ASN A 118 13.81 7.11 5.21
CA ASN A 118 14.76 8.17 4.90
C ASN A 118 14.46 9.38 5.80
N THR A 119 15.32 9.54 6.80
CA THR A 119 15.20 10.58 7.82
C THR A 119 15.48 11.98 7.27
N THR A 120 16.25 12.10 6.18
CA THR A 120 16.56 13.39 5.54
C THR A 120 15.33 13.97 4.86
N LYS A 121 14.59 13.15 4.10
CA LYS A 121 13.35 13.56 3.44
C LYS A 121 12.11 13.43 4.33
N ARG A 122 12.27 12.89 5.55
CA ARG A 122 11.17 12.57 6.50
C ARG A 122 10.08 11.70 5.85
N GLY A 123 10.48 10.63 5.17
CA GLY A 123 9.57 9.72 4.47
C GLY A 123 10.21 8.39 4.13
N TRP A 124 9.64 7.64 3.18
CA TRP A 124 10.13 6.30 2.81
C TRP A 124 10.72 6.30 1.40
N ASP A 125 11.95 5.80 1.26
CA ASP A 125 12.50 5.41 -0.05
C ASP A 125 11.88 4.08 -0.46
N VAL A 126 11.47 3.99 -1.73
CA VAL A 126 10.93 2.76 -2.32
C VAL A 126 11.87 2.35 -3.44
N LYS A 127 12.40 1.13 -3.33
CA LYS A 127 13.36 0.61 -4.29
C LYS A 127 13.03 -0.83 -4.63
N CYS A 128 13.02 -1.14 -5.92
CA CYS A 128 13.07 -2.52 -6.37
C CYS A 128 14.37 -3.19 -5.89
N ILE A 129 14.26 -4.36 -5.25
CA ILE A 129 15.42 -5.14 -4.80
C ILE A 129 15.53 -6.52 -5.47
N ARG A 130 14.46 -7.05 -6.09
CA ARG A 130 14.50 -8.35 -6.78
C ARG A 130 13.40 -8.46 -7.84
N ASP A 131 13.71 -9.14 -8.95
CA ASP A 131 12.76 -9.59 -9.99
C ASP A 131 11.87 -8.50 -10.61
N CYS A 132 12.31 -7.23 -10.62
CA CYS A 132 11.54 -6.17 -11.24
C CYS A 132 11.78 -6.14 -12.74
N HIS A 133 10.71 -6.23 -13.51
CA HIS A 133 10.72 -6.02 -14.94
C HIS A 133 10.60 -4.52 -15.24
N ALA A 134 11.36 -4.06 -16.24
CA ALA A 134 11.32 -2.70 -16.76
C ALA A 134 10.12 -2.49 -17.70
#